data_AF-A0A7L1NNM8-F1
#
_entry.id   AF-A0A7L1NNM8-F1
#
_cell.length_a   1.000
_cell.length_b   1.000
_cell.length_c   1.000
_cell.angle_alpha   90.00
_cell.angle_beta   90.00
_cell.angle_gamma   90.00
#
_symmetry.space_group_name_H-M   'P 1'
#
loop_
_entity.id
_entity.type
_entity.pdbx_description
1 polymer ?
#
loop_
_entity_poly.entity_id
_entity_poly.type
_entity_poly.pdbx_seq_one_letter_code
_entity_poly.pdbx_strand_id
1 'polypeptide(L)'
;LLESLRQAEAAVRCDPRDGLNWYVLGNAYVALFFAVGQRPEWAQRALGAYGQAERIDPSASLNPDLHLNRATLLQFQERFQEALEGLERAQELDPDWPEPRQRHRSLLDFLSRLCALL
;
A
#
# COMPACT_ATOMS: atom_id res chain seq x y z
N LEU A 1 4.34 17.68 0.99
CA LEU A 1 4.89 16.31 0.99
C LEU A 1 5.97 16.11 2.06
N LEU A 2 7.08 16.87 2.03
CA LEU A 2 8.13 16.74 3.05
C LEU A 2 7.62 17.03 4.48
N GLU A 3 6.74 18.02 4.65
CA GLU A 3 6.12 18.27 5.95
C GLU A 3 5.23 17.10 6.40
N SER A 4 4.48 16.48 5.48
CA SER A 4 3.65 15.30 5.79
C SER A 4 4.50 14.12 6.25
N LEU A 5 5.65 13.89 5.59
CA LEU A 5 6.60 12.86 6.03
C LEU A 5 7.13 13.18 7.44
N ARG A 6 7.57 14.43 7.67
CA ARG A 6 8.12 14.85 8.97
C ARG A 6 7.14 14.65 10.11
N GLN A 7 5.86 14.93 9.88
CA GLN A 7 4.79 14.70 10.86
C GLN A 7 4.51 13.22 11.08
N ALA A 8 4.47 12.41 10.02
CA ALA A 8 4.29 10.97 10.15
C ALA A 8 5.47 10.31 10.91
N GLU A 9 6.71 10.72 10.64
CA GLU A 9 7.89 10.28 11.40
C GLU A 9 7.82 10.73 12.87
N ALA A 10 7.31 11.94 13.15
CA ALA A 10 7.10 12.41 14.51
C ALA A 10 6.05 11.57 15.25
N ALA A 11 4.94 11.23 14.59
CA ALA A 11 3.90 10.38 15.16
C ALA A 11 4.46 8.99 15.56
N VAL A 12 5.22 8.34 14.68
CA VAL A 12 5.89 7.07 14.99
C VAL A 12 6.90 7.20 16.14
N ARG A 13 7.63 8.32 16.23
CA ARG A 13 8.54 8.57 17.37
C ARG A 13 7.80 8.76 18.70
N CYS A 14 6.63 9.39 18.67
CA CYS A 14 5.80 9.62 19.85
C CYS A 14 5.17 8.32 20.35
N ASP A 15 4.60 7.52 19.45
CA ASP A 15 4.10 6.19 19.78
C ASP A 15 4.44 5.17 18.68
N PRO A 16 5.54 4.41 18.84
CA PRO A 16 5.95 3.39 17.89
C PRO A 16 5.14 2.09 18.01
N ARG A 17 4.25 1.98 19.02
CA ARG A 17 3.39 0.81 19.25
C ARG A 17 2.00 0.96 18.64
N ASP A 18 1.70 2.13 18.10
CA ASP A 18 0.47 2.37 17.35
C ASP A 18 0.69 2.02 15.86
N GLY A 19 -0.02 0.99 15.39
CA GLY A 19 0.03 0.56 13.99
C GLY A 19 -0.49 1.64 13.02
N LEU A 20 -1.39 2.50 13.46
CA LEU A 20 -1.92 3.60 12.65
C LEU A 20 -0.81 4.59 12.28
N ASN A 21 0.10 4.89 13.22
CA ASN A 21 1.24 5.78 12.96
C ASN A 21 2.15 5.21 11.86
N TRP A 22 2.39 3.90 11.87
CA TRP A 22 3.16 3.22 10.83
C TRP A 22 2.43 3.19 9.48
N TYR A 23 1.12 2.98 9.48
CA TYR A 23 0.30 3.08 8.27
C TYR A 23 0.36 4.49 7.65
N VAL A 24 0.20 5.54 8.47
CA VAL A 24 0.29 6.93 8.03
C VAL A 24 1.69 7.25 7.48
N LEU A 25 2.74 6.71 8.10
CA LEU A 25 4.10 6.82 7.59
C LEU A 25 4.26 6.12 6.22
N GLY A 26 3.65 4.95 6.05
CA GLY A 26 3.57 4.26 4.75
C GLY A 26 2.92 5.14 3.67
N ASN A 27 1.77 5.73 3.98
CA ASN A 27 1.07 6.65 3.06
C ASN A 27 1.93 7.87 2.69
N ALA A 28 2.67 8.44 3.65
CA ALA A 28 3.57 9.57 3.38
C ALA A 28 4.69 9.19 2.40
N TYR A 29 5.24 7.99 2.53
CA TYR A 29 6.23 7.46 1.57
C TYR A 29 5.62 7.13 0.21
N VAL A 30 4.40 6.60 0.14
CA VAL A 30 3.68 6.40 -1.13
C VAL A 30 3.48 7.75 -1.85
N ALA A 31 3.06 8.79 -1.12
CA ALA A 31 2.90 10.11 -1.71
C ALA A 31 4.22 10.67 -2.27
N LEU A 32 5.34 10.46 -1.57
CA LEU A 32 6.67 10.84 -2.07
C LEU A 32 7.11 10.01 -3.28
N PHE A 33 6.82 8.71 -3.29
CA PHE A 33 7.08 7.84 -4.44
C PHE A 33 6.41 8.40 -5.69
N PHE A 34 5.11 8.71 -5.65
CA PHE A 34 4.40 9.22 -6.82
C PHE A 34 4.76 10.65 -7.21
N ALA A 35 5.13 11.50 -6.25
CA ALA A 35 5.38 12.91 -6.53
C ALA A 35 6.82 13.27 -6.89
N VAL A 36 7.82 12.49 -6.46
CA VAL A 36 9.25 12.85 -6.56
C VAL A 36 10.03 11.85 -7.44
N GLY A 37 9.34 11.23 -8.39
CA GLY A 37 9.98 10.46 -9.46
C GLY A 37 10.18 8.97 -9.17
N GLN A 38 9.25 8.35 -8.44
CA GLN A 38 9.11 6.89 -8.30
C GLN A 38 10.41 6.19 -7.87
N ARG A 39 11.16 6.85 -6.98
CA ARG A 39 12.44 6.31 -6.50
C ARG A 39 12.23 5.03 -5.69
N PRO A 40 12.98 3.95 -5.96
CA PRO A 40 12.78 2.66 -5.29
C PRO A 40 12.86 2.74 -3.76
N GLU A 41 13.66 3.66 -3.22
CA GLU A 41 13.84 3.84 -1.78
C GLU A 41 12.53 4.25 -1.09
N TRP A 42 11.71 5.08 -1.75
CA TRP A 42 10.41 5.49 -1.20
C TRP A 42 9.43 4.33 -1.17
N ALA A 43 9.43 3.51 -2.23
CA ALA A 43 8.59 2.31 -2.25
C ALA A 43 9.02 1.31 -1.16
N GLN A 44 10.32 1.06 -1.01
CA GLN A 44 10.85 0.19 0.04
C GLN A 44 10.46 0.67 1.44
N ARG A 45 10.57 1.97 1.71
CA ARG A 45 10.18 2.55 3.00
C ARG A 45 8.67 2.47 3.25
N ALA A 46 7.85 2.70 2.22
CA ALA A 46 6.40 2.55 2.31
C ALA A 46 6.00 1.11 2.66
N LEU A 47 6.53 0.13 1.92
CA LEU A 47 6.25 -1.29 2.16
C LEU A 47 6.73 -1.74 3.55
N GLY A 48 7.92 -1.30 3.96
CA GLY A 48 8.44 -1.55 5.30
C GLY A 48 7.55 -0.96 6.40
N ALA A 49 7.02 0.24 6.20
CA ALA A 49 6.11 0.88 7.15
C ALA A 49 4.77 0.14 7.26
N TYR A 50 4.18 -0.31 6.14
CA TYR A 50 2.96 -1.14 6.18
C TYR A 50 3.19 -2.48 6.89
N GLY A 51 4.27 -3.20 6.56
CA GLY A 51 4.58 -4.47 7.25
C GLY A 51 4.84 -4.27 8.74
N GLN A 52 5.43 -3.14 9.11
CA GLN A 52 5.64 -2.76 10.50
C GLN A 52 4.31 -2.43 11.22
N ALA A 53 3.37 -1.77 10.53
CA ALA A 53 2.02 -1.53 11.07
C ALA A 53 1.34 -2.86 11.44
N GLU A 54 1.29 -3.80 10.50
CA GLU A 54 0.68 -5.13 10.71
C GLU A 54 1.41 -5.96 11.79
N ARG A 55 2.73 -5.80 11.92
CA ARG A 55 3.53 -6.53 12.92
C ARG A 55 3.31 -6.02 14.34
N ILE A 56 3.19 -4.70 14.50
CA ILE A 56 3.06 -4.05 15.81
C ILE A 56 1.63 -4.10 16.30
N ASP A 57 0.68 -3.91 15.38
CA ASP A 57 -0.75 -3.92 15.65
C ASP A 57 -1.45 -4.85 14.66
N PRO A 58 -1.81 -6.07 15.09
CA PRO A 58 -2.54 -7.01 14.24
C PRO A 58 -3.88 -6.47 13.71
N SER A 59 -4.46 -5.45 14.35
CA SER A 59 -5.68 -4.82 13.85
C SER A 59 -5.43 -3.96 12.60
N ALA A 60 -4.18 -3.54 12.34
CA ALA A 60 -3.82 -2.88 11.09
C ALA A 60 -4.03 -3.79 9.86
N SER A 61 -3.96 -5.12 10.03
CA SER A 61 -4.31 -6.11 8.99
C SER A 61 -5.82 -6.22 8.72
N LEU A 62 -6.64 -5.46 9.45
CA LEU A 62 -8.07 -5.26 9.21
C LEU A 62 -8.36 -3.92 8.53
N ASN A 63 -7.34 -3.14 8.16
CA ASN A 63 -7.49 -1.87 7.46
C ASN A 63 -7.52 -2.10 5.93
N PRO A 64 -8.68 -1.94 5.26
CA PRO A 64 -8.77 -2.14 3.81
C PRO A 64 -7.92 -1.12 3.02
N ASP A 65 -7.81 0.14 3.47
CA ASP A 65 -6.99 1.17 2.82
C ASP A 65 -5.51 0.83 2.81
N LEU A 66 -5.01 0.20 3.88
CA LEU A 66 -3.62 -0.27 3.96
C LEU A 66 -3.34 -1.26 2.83
N HIS A 67 -4.21 -2.26 2.66
CA HIS A 67 -4.06 -3.27 1.62
C HIS A 67 -4.19 -2.67 0.22
N LEU A 68 -5.13 -1.75 -0.02
CA LEU A 68 -5.27 -1.06 -1.31
C LEU A 68 -4.02 -0.23 -1.65
N ASN A 69 -3.52 0.57 -0.70
CA ASN A 69 -2.39 1.46 -0.94
C ASN A 69 -1.10 0.65 -1.16
N ARG A 70 -0.91 -0.43 -0.39
CA ARG A 70 0.20 -1.37 -0.57
C ARG A 70 0.12 -2.04 -1.94
N ALA A 71 -1.04 -2.56 -2.33
CA ALA A 71 -1.24 -3.19 -3.63
C ALA A 71 -0.99 -2.24 -4.79
N THR A 72 -1.45 -0.99 -4.69
CA THR A 72 -1.21 0.04 -5.69
C THR A 72 0.30 0.25 -5.88
N LEU A 73 1.05 0.40 -4.79
CA LEU A 73 2.50 0.55 -4.88
C LEU A 73 3.18 -0.69 -5.49
N LEU A 74 2.77 -1.90 -5.08
CA LEU A 74 3.28 -3.16 -5.61
C LEU A 74 3.02 -3.32 -7.12
N GLN A 75 1.86 -2.90 -7.60
CA GLN A 75 1.52 -2.88 -9.02
C GLN A 75 2.49 -1.98 -9.81
N PHE A 76 2.82 -0.79 -9.30
CA PHE A 76 3.81 0.10 -9.91
C PHE A 76 5.24 -0.45 -9.87
N GLN A 77 5.54 -1.34 -8.92
CA GLN A 77 6.79 -2.08 -8.88
C GLN A 77 6.76 -3.39 -9.69
N GLU A 78 5.70 -3.62 -10.48
CA GLU A 78 5.49 -4.83 -11.29
C GLU A 78 5.43 -6.13 -10.47
N ARG A 79 5.17 -6.02 -9.16
CA ARG A 79 4.96 -7.15 -8.24
C ARG A 79 3.49 -7.55 -8.27
N PHE A 80 3.06 -8.00 -9.44
CA PHE A 80 1.63 -8.14 -9.77
C PHE A 80 0.88 -9.18 -8.92
N GLN A 81 1.52 -10.29 -8.56
CA GLN A 81 0.90 -11.30 -7.71
C GLN A 81 0.54 -10.73 -6.33
N GLU A 82 1.51 -10.08 -5.67
CA GLU A 82 1.29 -9.47 -4.35
C GLU A 82 0.30 -8.29 -4.41
N ALA A 83 0.27 -7.58 -5.54
CA ALA A 83 -0.75 -6.56 -5.78
C ALA A 83 -2.16 -7.16 -5.84
N LEU A 84 -2.35 -8.28 -6.55
CA LEU A 84 -3.63 -9.00 -6.59
C LEU A 84 -4.05 -9.48 -5.21
N GLU A 85 -3.14 -10.10 -4.45
CA GLU A 85 -3.39 -10.56 -3.07
C GLU A 85 -3.82 -9.39 -2.15
N GLY A 86 -3.16 -8.23 -2.25
CA GLY A 86 -3.54 -7.04 -1.51
C GLY A 86 -4.92 -6.49 -1.91
N LEU A 87 -5.24 -6.49 -3.21
CA LEU A 87 -6.55 -6.07 -3.68
C LEU A 87 -7.66 -7.01 -3.22
N GLU A 88 -7.44 -8.33 -3.26
CA GLU A 88 -8.36 -9.34 -2.72
C GLU A 88 -8.60 -9.11 -1.23
N ARG A 89 -7.53 -8.88 -0.46
CA ARG A 89 -7.65 -8.62 0.96
C ARG A 89 -8.45 -7.36 1.27
N ALA A 90 -8.27 -6.28 0.51
CA ALA A 90 -9.07 -5.08 0.66
C ALA A 90 -10.55 -5.32 0.33
N GLN A 91 -10.87 -6.16 -0.67
CA GLN A 91 -12.25 -6.54 -1.00
C GLN A 91 -12.92 -7.37 0.09
N GLU A 92 -12.18 -8.28 0.73
CA GLU A 92 -12.70 -9.10 1.84
C GLU A 92 -13.05 -8.25 3.05
N LEU A 93 -12.24 -7.23 3.33
CA LEU A 93 -12.39 -6.35 4.48
C LEU A 93 -13.49 -5.30 4.27
N ASP A 94 -13.67 -4.81 3.04
CA ASP A 94 -14.76 -3.89 2.68
C ASP A 94 -15.40 -4.31 1.35
N PRO A 95 -16.43 -5.19 1.39
CA PRO A 95 -17.13 -5.66 0.19
C PRO A 95 -17.95 -4.59 -0.54
N ASP A 96 -18.32 -3.51 0.17
CA ASP A 96 -19.12 -2.40 -0.34
C ASP A 96 -18.25 -1.31 -0.99
N TRP A 97 -16.94 -1.32 -0.74
CA TRP A 97 -15.98 -0.46 -1.43
C TRP A 97 -15.65 -1.00 -2.83
N PRO A 98 -16.09 -0.32 -3.92
CA PRO A 98 -15.95 -0.87 -5.26
C PRO A 98 -14.51 -0.80 -5.81
N GLU A 99 -13.66 0.09 -5.29
CA GLU A 99 -12.36 0.40 -5.89
C GLU A 99 -11.40 -0.80 -5.91
N PRO A 100 -11.18 -1.55 -4.81
CA PRO A 100 -10.33 -2.73 -4.82
C PRO A 100 -10.77 -3.78 -5.85
N ARG A 101 -12.09 -3.98 -6.02
CA ARG A 101 -12.67 -4.91 -7.00
C ARG A 101 -12.41 -4.45 -8.44
N GLN A 102 -12.59 -3.15 -8.70
CA GLN A 102 -12.34 -2.58 -10.02
C GLN A 102 -10.86 -2.65 -10.40
N ARG A 103 -9.95 -2.33 -9.46
CA ARG A 103 -8.51 -2.41 -9.68
C ARG A 103 -8.04 -3.85 -9.88
N HIS A 104 -8.55 -4.81 -9.11
CA HIS A 104 -8.22 -6.23 -9.25
C HIS A 104 -8.59 -6.76 -10.64
N ARG A 105 -9.84 -6.51 -11.06
CA ARG A 105 -10.29 -6.88 -12.40
C ARG A 105 -9.44 -6.23 -13.50
N SER A 106 -9.16 -4.94 -13.37
CA SER A 106 -8.34 -4.20 -14.34
C SER A 106 -6.93 -4.76 -14.46
N LEU A 107 -6.33 -5.17 -13.33
CA LEU A 107 -5.01 -5.79 -13.31
C LEU A 107 -5.03 -7.18 -13.95
N LEU A 108 -6.03 -8.01 -13.66
CA LEU A 108 -6.19 -9.32 -14.32
C LEU A 108 -6.38 -9.17 -15.84
N ASP A 109 -7.21 -8.22 -16.28
CA ASP A 109 -7.43 -7.95 -17.71
C ASP A 109 -6.13 -7.50 -18.39
N PHE A 110 -5.34 -6.64 -17.73
CA PHE A 110 -4.03 -6.21 -18.21
C PHE A 110 -3.06 -7.39 -18.36
N LEU A 111 -2.91 -8.22 -17.33
CA LEU A 111 -2.00 -9.37 -17.36
C LEU A 111 -2.42 -10.41 -18.40
N SER A 112 -3.72 -10.67 -18.52
CA SER A 112 -4.26 -11.58 -19.53
C SER A 112 -3.90 -11.13 -20.95
N ARG A 113 -4.02 -9.82 -21.22
CA ARG A 113 -3.62 -9.24 -22.52
C ARG A 113 -2.12 -9.30 -22.73
N LEU A 114 -1.32 -9.00 -21.71
CA LEU A 114 0.13 -9.07 -21.80
C LEU A 114 0.60 -10.49 -22.12
N CYS A 115 0.06 -11.50 -21.43
CA CYS A 115 0.38 -12.90 -21.69
C CYS A 115 -0.03 -13.37 -23.08
N ALA A 116 -1.13 -12.84 -23.64
CA ALA A 116 -1.57 -13.17 -25.00
C ALA A 116 -0.68 -12.57 -26.12
N LEU A 117 0.22 -11.63 -25.77
CA LEU A 117 1.17 -10.99 -26.68
C LEU A 117 2.57 -11.63 -26.64
N LEU A 118 2.82 -12.56 -25.71
CA LEU A 118 4.06 -13.32 -25.56
C LEU A 118 3.93 -14.69 -26.23
#